data_AF-A0A496NGL2-F1
#
_entry.id   AF-A0A496NGL2-F1
#
_cell.length_a   1.000
_cell.length_b   1.000
_cell.length_c   1.000
_cell.angle_alpha   90.00
_cell.angle_beta   90.00
_cell.angle_gamma   90.00
#
_symmetry.space_group_name_H-M   'P 1'
#
loop_
_entity.id
_entity.type
_entity.pdbx_description
1 polymer ?
#
loop_
_entity_poly.entity_id
_entity_poly.type
_entity_poly.pdbx_seq_one_letter_code
_entity_poly.pdbx_strand_id
1 'polypeptide(L)'
;MNKIFKIVWSEAVGAFVVASELAKGHTKSTTVKKTATGLKILFRLTALAVAVWGSVGTAWAVVAPTGQVATGSGSETAVNGADARGTGAVAIGTFARAGTKTAPPHGINTGTIAIGGSDSGTATYADGNNAIAIGTSANSNGAKATSIGSDAIASDQFATALGGRAEAKARGATAIGGWTQATGQFAVAIGGSDRFGRDNNTELNDGSGATLASGDRSTAIGRRAKASGNDTLAFGTNAEATGVDAVAFGTNANASILKSIAIGKNTQATGEASIVIGSDDHIYGEIKASSRQGIAIGTGAKATGATQAVAIGPDAIASGTQSTSIGNNTRATGDSSIAIGGDDWNIVRTKQVEAAGNKQVHEVFQELTGMKMRADSGSTFKGTTSADAAVAVGVKAYAKGVLSTAFGSGTSATGLGASAFGVGAEASKDKSVAIGAGSNTSTNATAVTIATVNDVTYSSFAGTAHITEGSQVSVGRVGYERQIKHVAPGEISATSTDAINGSQLYHVASQAANPLKFDGDRGTTVERKLGNTLNVKGGAIGTLTDNNIGVVADNANNTLGLKLAQNVNLGATGSLQTGSTTINDDGVAITGGPSITKTGISAGNKPITNV
;
A
#
# COMPACT_ATOMS: atom_id res chain seq x y z
N MET A 1 20.24 21.92 -25.90
CA MET A 1 19.02 22.43 -25.22
C MET A 1 18.92 23.93 -25.49
N ASN A 2 18.04 24.38 -26.38
CA ASN A 2 17.72 25.81 -26.53
C ASN A 2 16.20 25.94 -26.42
N LYS A 3 15.71 26.47 -25.29
CA LYS A 3 14.31 26.87 -25.13
C LYS A 3 14.29 28.39 -25.05
N ILE A 4 13.83 29.04 -26.11
CA ILE A 4 13.68 30.49 -26.19
C ILE A 4 12.19 30.80 -26.32
N PHE A 5 11.57 31.29 -25.24
CA PHE A 5 10.18 31.73 -25.19
C PHE A 5 10.05 33.00 -24.35
N LYS A 6 9.16 33.91 -24.76
CA LYS A 6 8.83 35.15 -24.03
C LYS A 6 7.37 35.12 -23.57
N ILE A 7 7.10 35.60 -22.37
CA ILE A 7 5.74 35.75 -21.83
C ILE A 7 5.21 37.12 -22.24
N VAL A 8 4.02 37.15 -22.85
CA VAL A 8 3.35 38.38 -23.31
C VAL A 8 1.88 38.39 -22.87
N TRP A 9 1.35 39.58 -22.56
CA TRP A 9 -0.06 39.78 -22.25
C TRP A 9 -0.90 39.73 -23.53
N SER A 10 -1.95 38.89 -23.57
CA SER A 10 -2.87 38.78 -24.72
C SER A 10 -4.24 39.34 -24.37
N GLU A 11 -4.60 40.46 -24.99
CA GLU A 11 -5.91 41.10 -24.79
C GLU A 11 -7.08 40.27 -25.31
N ALA A 12 -6.87 39.43 -26.34
CA ALA A 12 -7.95 38.62 -26.93
C ALA A 12 -8.47 37.52 -25.99
N VAL A 13 -7.66 37.11 -25.01
CA VAL A 13 -7.99 36.07 -24.02
C VAL A 13 -7.84 36.55 -22.57
N GLY A 14 -7.43 37.81 -22.35
CA GLY A 14 -7.31 38.41 -21.02
C GLY A 14 -6.30 37.71 -20.10
N ALA A 15 -5.22 37.15 -20.64
CA ALA A 15 -4.23 36.38 -19.86
C ALA A 15 -2.79 36.50 -20.42
N PHE A 16 -1.80 36.20 -19.58
CA PHE A 16 -0.40 36.05 -20.00
C PHE A 16 -0.17 34.71 -20.71
N VAL A 17 0.42 34.75 -21.91
CA VAL A 17 0.67 33.57 -22.74
C VAL A 17 2.14 33.48 -23.15
N VAL A 18 2.62 32.25 -23.33
CA VAL A 18 4.01 31.95 -23.73
C VAL A 18 4.09 31.89 -25.25
N ALA A 19 4.85 32.80 -25.86
CA ALA A 19 5.06 32.86 -27.31
C ALA A 19 6.54 32.60 -27.67
N SER A 20 6.76 31.96 -28.81
CA SER A 20 8.11 31.80 -29.37
C SER A 20 8.63 33.14 -29.90
N GLU A 21 9.92 33.45 -29.68
CA GLU A 21 10.55 34.70 -30.17
C GLU A 21 10.54 34.86 -31.70
N LEU A 22 10.20 33.81 -32.45
CA LEU A 22 10.08 33.83 -33.91
C LEU A 22 8.69 34.23 -34.43
N ALA A 23 7.69 34.40 -33.55
CA ALA A 23 6.35 34.81 -33.95
C ALA A 23 6.31 36.31 -34.29
N LYS A 24 6.23 36.64 -35.59
CA LYS A 24 5.97 38.01 -36.06
C LYS A 24 4.46 38.31 -36.03
N GLY A 25 4.08 39.39 -35.34
CA GLY A 25 2.70 39.86 -35.27
C GLY A 25 2.19 40.37 -36.62
N HIS A 26 0.98 39.96 -36.98
CA HIS A 26 0.24 40.54 -38.10
C HIS A 26 -0.29 41.93 -37.70
N THR A 27 0.32 43.00 -38.21
CA THR A 27 -0.27 44.34 -38.15
C THR A 27 -1.17 44.57 -39.35
N LYS A 28 -2.43 44.97 -39.12
CA LYS A 28 -3.32 45.51 -40.14
C LYS A 28 -2.67 46.75 -40.78
N SER A 29 -2.56 46.76 -42.10
CA SER A 29 -2.18 47.95 -42.88
C SER A 29 -3.38 48.44 -43.66
N THR A 30 -3.85 49.63 -43.30
CA THR A 30 -4.73 50.45 -44.13
C THR A 30 -3.87 51.43 -44.91
N THR A 31 -3.89 51.38 -46.24
CA THR A 31 -3.62 52.55 -47.09
C THR A 31 -4.48 52.51 -48.34
N VAL A 32 -5.33 53.52 -48.46
CA VAL A 32 -6.04 53.92 -49.67
C VAL A 32 -5.05 54.62 -50.61
N LYS A 33 -5.00 54.27 -51.89
CA LYS A 33 -4.56 55.19 -52.95
C LYS A 33 -5.45 55.11 -54.19
N LYS A 34 -6.00 56.28 -54.51
CA LYS A 34 -6.56 56.68 -55.81
C LYS A 34 -5.55 56.44 -56.93
N THR A 35 -6.02 56.05 -58.10
CA THR A 35 -5.42 56.47 -59.37
C THR A 35 -6.51 56.72 -60.40
N ALA A 36 -6.46 57.91 -60.99
CA ALA A 36 -7.18 58.29 -62.20
C ALA A 36 -6.16 58.56 -63.30
N THR A 37 -6.51 58.08 -64.51
CA THR A 37 -6.22 58.61 -65.86
C THR A 37 -4.79 58.76 -66.40
N GLY A 38 -4.62 58.31 -67.66
CA GLY A 38 -3.52 58.65 -68.58
C GLY A 38 -3.01 57.42 -69.35
N LEU A 39 -3.67 56.92 -70.40
CA LEU A 39 -3.62 57.35 -71.81
C LEU A 39 -2.33 56.94 -72.58
N LYS A 40 -2.56 56.07 -73.59
CA LYS A 40 -1.98 55.97 -74.96
C LYS A 40 -0.87 54.94 -75.32
N ILE A 41 -1.23 54.20 -76.40
CA ILE A 41 -0.44 53.75 -77.57
C ILE A 41 0.37 52.45 -77.38
N LEU A 42 0.46 51.46 -78.29
CA LEU A 42 -0.14 51.05 -79.58
C LEU A 42 0.78 49.87 -80.04
N PHE A 43 0.29 48.70 -80.47
CA PHE A 43 0.45 48.19 -81.86
C PHE A 43 -0.11 46.76 -82.07
N ARG A 44 -1.08 46.67 -83.01
CA ARG A 44 -1.34 45.71 -84.12
C ARG A 44 -1.44 44.19 -83.85
N LEU A 45 -2.44 43.47 -84.39
CA LEU A 45 -2.73 43.20 -85.82
C LEU A 45 -4.25 42.93 -86.01
N THR A 46 -4.98 43.73 -86.80
CA THR A 46 -5.48 43.50 -88.20
C THR A 46 -6.88 42.90 -88.35
N ALA A 47 -7.67 43.63 -89.13
CA ALA A 47 -9.03 43.41 -89.60
C ALA A 47 -9.22 42.17 -90.49
N LEU A 48 -10.45 41.62 -90.51
CA LEU A 48 -11.14 41.34 -91.78
C LEU A 48 -12.65 41.19 -91.57
N ALA A 49 -13.41 41.61 -92.58
CA ALA A 49 -14.85 41.75 -92.60
C ALA A 49 -15.54 40.60 -93.37
N VAL A 50 -16.81 40.35 -93.02
CA VAL A 50 -17.93 39.88 -93.86
C VAL A 50 -17.98 38.43 -94.37
N ALA A 51 -19.15 37.83 -94.11
CA ALA A 51 -19.87 36.74 -94.80
C ALA A 51 -19.42 35.29 -94.61
N VAL A 52 -20.31 34.45 -94.05
CA VAL A 52 -20.93 33.27 -94.71
C VAL A 52 -22.09 32.78 -93.83
N TRP A 53 -23.26 32.55 -94.45
CA TRP A 53 -24.46 31.90 -93.87
C TRP A 53 -24.28 30.39 -93.72
N GLY A 54 -24.83 29.79 -92.65
CA GLY A 54 -24.97 28.33 -92.55
C GLY A 54 -25.45 27.80 -91.19
N SER A 55 -26.77 27.62 -91.08
CA SER A 55 -27.51 26.55 -90.36
C SER A 55 -27.24 26.18 -88.88
N VAL A 56 -28.37 26.16 -88.13
CA VAL A 56 -28.81 25.30 -87.00
C VAL A 56 -28.17 25.41 -85.61
N GLY A 57 -29.05 25.54 -84.61
CA GLY A 57 -28.77 25.36 -83.18
C GLY A 57 -29.50 26.41 -82.34
N THR A 58 -30.78 26.19 -82.04
CA THR A 58 -31.54 27.00 -81.08
C THR A 58 -30.77 27.09 -79.76
N ALA A 59 -30.26 28.27 -79.43
CA ALA A 59 -29.76 28.55 -78.10
C ALA A 59 -30.96 28.50 -77.14
N TRP A 60 -31.01 27.49 -76.28
CA TRP A 60 -31.92 27.48 -75.14
C TRP A 60 -31.45 28.60 -74.21
N ALA A 61 -32.07 29.77 -74.33
CA ALA A 61 -32.02 30.74 -73.26
C ALA A 61 -32.76 30.11 -72.07
N VAL A 62 -32.01 29.45 -71.19
CA VAL A 62 -32.50 29.12 -69.85
C VAL A 62 -32.73 30.46 -69.16
N VAL A 63 -33.98 30.89 -69.16
CA VAL A 63 -34.46 31.91 -68.22
C VAL A 63 -34.16 31.34 -66.84
N ALA A 64 -33.19 31.92 -66.12
CA ALA A 64 -33.08 31.68 -64.70
C ALA A 64 -34.42 32.12 -64.09
N PRO A 65 -35.20 31.22 -63.46
CA PRO A 65 -36.42 31.65 -62.83
C PRO A 65 -36.04 32.69 -61.77
N THR A 66 -36.56 33.90 -61.91
CA THR A 66 -36.60 34.85 -60.82
C THR A 66 -37.36 34.16 -59.69
N GLY A 67 -36.66 33.80 -58.61
CA GLY A 67 -37.29 33.18 -57.46
C GLY A 67 -38.33 34.14 -56.90
N GLN A 68 -39.60 33.95 -57.26
CA GLN A 68 -40.68 34.60 -56.55
C GLN A 68 -40.67 34.07 -55.12
N VAL A 69 -40.53 34.97 -54.16
CA VAL A 69 -40.82 34.66 -52.76
C VAL A 69 -42.33 34.57 -52.67
N ALA A 70 -42.87 33.36 -52.65
CA ALA A 70 -44.29 33.16 -52.42
C ALA A 70 -44.58 33.47 -50.94
N THR A 71 -45.20 34.63 -50.69
CA THR A 71 -45.77 34.93 -49.37
C THR A 71 -47.20 34.39 -49.33
N GLY A 72 -47.34 33.16 -48.82
CA GLY A 72 -48.65 32.61 -48.50
C GLY A 72 -49.35 33.46 -47.44
N SER A 73 -50.68 33.47 -47.46
CA SER A 73 -51.53 34.22 -46.52
C SER A 73 -51.36 33.69 -45.09
N GLY A 74 -50.31 34.15 -44.41
CA GLY A 74 -49.94 33.73 -43.05
C GLY A 74 -48.44 33.73 -42.72
N SER A 75 -47.61 34.56 -43.38
CA SER A 75 -46.16 34.68 -43.11
C SER A 75 -45.31 33.44 -43.47
N GLU A 76 -45.66 32.72 -44.53
CA GLU A 76 -44.84 31.63 -45.10
C GLU A 76 -43.83 32.20 -46.11
N THR A 77 -42.60 31.69 -46.13
CA THR A 77 -41.54 32.12 -47.07
C THR A 77 -40.93 30.90 -47.76
N ALA A 78 -41.27 30.68 -49.02
CA ALA A 78 -40.63 29.67 -49.87
C ALA A 78 -39.76 30.34 -50.94
N VAL A 79 -38.50 29.88 -51.07
CA VAL A 79 -37.54 30.42 -52.04
C VAL A 79 -37.00 29.31 -52.93
N ASN A 80 -36.95 29.56 -54.25
CA ASN A 80 -36.40 28.65 -55.26
C ASN A 80 -37.12 27.28 -55.35
N GLY A 81 -38.45 27.27 -55.28
CA GLY A 81 -39.26 26.04 -55.41
C GLY A 81 -39.38 25.18 -54.15
N ALA A 82 -38.96 25.72 -53.00
CA ALA A 82 -39.11 25.07 -51.69
C ALA A 82 -40.57 24.93 -51.24
N ASP A 83 -40.82 24.08 -50.24
CA ASP A 83 -42.14 23.79 -49.67
C ASP A 83 -42.25 24.29 -48.23
N ALA A 84 -42.78 25.49 -48.02
CA ALA A 84 -43.04 26.06 -46.70
C ALA A 84 -44.51 25.88 -46.33
N ARG A 85 -44.80 25.24 -45.20
CA ARG A 85 -46.16 24.92 -44.73
C ARG A 85 -46.34 25.34 -43.28
N GLY A 86 -47.29 26.24 -43.03
CA GLY A 86 -47.67 26.69 -41.70
C GLY A 86 -47.12 28.07 -41.35
N THR A 87 -47.80 28.77 -40.44
CA THR A 87 -47.55 30.17 -40.11
C THR A 87 -46.10 30.42 -39.67
N GLY A 88 -45.40 31.33 -40.36
CA GLY A 88 -44.01 31.68 -40.04
C GLY A 88 -42.96 30.67 -40.53
N ALA A 89 -43.33 29.67 -41.34
CA ALA A 89 -42.39 28.71 -41.91
C ALA A 89 -41.49 29.37 -42.98
N VAL A 90 -40.20 29.01 -42.99
CA VAL A 90 -39.20 29.46 -43.96
C VAL A 90 -38.57 28.25 -44.62
N ALA A 91 -38.70 28.13 -45.95
CA ALA A 91 -38.07 27.08 -46.75
C ALA A 91 -37.23 27.70 -47.87
N ILE A 92 -35.94 27.34 -47.97
CA ILE A 92 -35.01 27.89 -48.96
C ILE A 92 -34.27 26.74 -49.66
N GLY A 93 -34.48 26.60 -50.97
CA GLY A 93 -33.88 25.55 -51.80
C GLY A 93 -34.94 24.60 -52.36
N THR A 94 -34.78 24.18 -53.63
CA THR A 94 -35.82 23.49 -54.41
C THR A 94 -36.38 22.22 -53.78
N PHE A 95 -35.63 21.59 -52.88
CA PHE A 95 -36.04 20.37 -52.17
C PHE A 95 -36.09 20.55 -50.65
N ALA A 96 -36.04 21.78 -50.15
CA ALA A 96 -36.26 22.08 -48.74
C ALA A 96 -37.76 22.07 -48.41
N ARG A 97 -38.13 21.38 -47.32
CA ARG A 97 -39.50 21.34 -46.78
C ARG A 97 -39.50 21.77 -45.32
N ALA A 98 -40.24 22.83 -45.02
CA ALA A 98 -40.52 23.29 -43.67
C ALA A 98 -42.00 23.03 -43.32
N GLY A 99 -42.27 22.17 -42.33
CA GLY A 99 -43.61 21.73 -41.90
C GLY A 99 -44.01 20.31 -42.41
N THR A 100 -44.89 19.62 -41.68
CA THR A 100 -45.31 18.24 -42.00
C THR A 100 -46.06 18.07 -43.33
N LYS A 101 -45.97 16.85 -43.90
CA LYS A 101 -46.69 16.44 -45.12
C LYS A 101 -48.22 16.39 -44.94
N THR A 102 -48.69 16.12 -43.72
CA THR A 102 -50.11 16.04 -43.35
C THR A 102 -50.46 17.19 -42.40
N ALA A 103 -51.60 17.85 -42.63
CA ALA A 103 -52.17 18.79 -41.66
C ALA A 103 -52.54 18.02 -40.38
N PRO A 104 -51.90 18.27 -39.21
CA PRO A 104 -52.30 17.62 -37.97
C PRO A 104 -53.62 18.23 -37.47
N PRO A 105 -54.48 17.47 -36.75
CA PRO A 105 -55.77 17.97 -36.28
C PRO A 105 -55.66 19.10 -35.25
N HIS A 106 -54.51 19.28 -34.59
CA HIS A 106 -54.28 20.37 -33.64
C HIS A 106 -52.81 20.82 -33.66
N GLY A 107 -52.56 22.05 -34.11
CA GLY A 107 -51.25 22.70 -34.09
C GLY A 107 -50.72 22.96 -35.50
N ILE A 108 -50.81 24.21 -35.94
CA ILE A 108 -50.07 24.71 -37.10
C ILE A 108 -48.59 24.46 -36.77
N ASN A 109 -47.84 23.77 -37.62
CA ASN A 109 -46.38 23.80 -37.49
C ASN A 109 -45.94 25.24 -37.75
N THR A 110 -45.67 25.99 -36.68
CA THR A 110 -45.33 27.41 -36.77
C THR A 110 -43.84 27.63 -36.62
N GLY A 111 -43.30 28.59 -37.36
CA GLY A 111 -41.91 29.03 -37.20
C GLY A 111 -40.85 27.96 -37.50
N THR A 112 -41.12 27.06 -38.46
CA THR A 112 -40.15 26.06 -38.92
C THR A 112 -39.18 26.67 -39.94
N ILE A 113 -37.93 26.19 -39.98
CA ILE A 113 -36.91 26.68 -40.92
C ILE A 113 -36.26 25.48 -41.60
N ALA A 114 -36.34 25.40 -42.93
CA ALA A 114 -35.63 24.42 -43.75
C ALA A 114 -34.78 25.11 -44.81
N ILE A 115 -33.46 24.88 -44.81
CA ILE A 115 -32.54 25.54 -45.76
C ILE A 115 -31.60 24.51 -46.36
N GLY A 116 -31.61 24.35 -47.70
CA GLY A 116 -30.74 23.43 -48.42
C GLY A 116 -31.51 22.51 -49.39
N GLY A 117 -31.02 21.28 -49.52
CA GLY A 117 -31.57 20.26 -50.42
C GLY A 117 -31.10 20.44 -51.86
N SER A 118 -30.38 19.44 -52.38
CA SER A 118 -29.84 19.49 -53.74
C SER A 118 -30.71 18.75 -54.76
N ASP A 119 -31.41 17.71 -54.30
CA ASP A 119 -32.29 16.85 -55.09
C ASP A 119 -33.35 16.17 -54.18
N SER A 120 -34.25 15.37 -54.76
CA SER A 120 -35.31 14.67 -54.02
C SER A 120 -34.78 13.61 -53.03
N GLY A 121 -33.59 13.07 -53.25
CA GLY A 121 -32.93 12.12 -52.35
C GLY A 121 -32.15 12.78 -51.23
N THR A 122 -31.75 14.05 -51.39
CA THR A 122 -30.97 14.84 -50.43
C THR A 122 -31.73 16.05 -49.88
N ALA A 123 -33.06 15.99 -49.92
CA ALA A 123 -33.96 17.01 -49.43
C ALA A 123 -33.75 17.34 -47.93
N THR A 124 -33.95 18.60 -47.57
CA THR A 124 -33.88 19.08 -46.17
C THR A 124 -35.28 19.12 -45.58
N TYR A 125 -35.47 18.53 -44.40
CA TYR A 125 -36.77 18.38 -43.75
C TYR A 125 -36.77 19.02 -42.35
N ALA A 126 -37.63 20.02 -42.13
CA ALA A 126 -37.96 20.56 -40.80
C ALA A 126 -39.43 20.28 -40.51
N ASP A 127 -39.76 19.02 -40.20
CA ASP A 127 -41.14 18.56 -40.06
C ASP A 127 -41.74 18.87 -38.68
N GLY A 128 -40.93 19.00 -37.62
CA GLY A 128 -41.42 19.29 -36.28
C GLY A 128 -41.85 20.75 -36.08
N ASN A 129 -42.84 21.01 -35.22
CA ASN A 129 -43.24 22.38 -34.86
C ASN A 129 -42.05 23.18 -34.29
N ASN A 130 -41.81 24.42 -34.76
CA ASN A 130 -40.62 25.23 -34.44
C ASN A 130 -39.26 24.54 -34.70
N ALA A 131 -39.20 23.55 -35.60
CA ALA A 131 -37.95 22.87 -35.94
C ALA A 131 -37.06 23.68 -36.90
N ILE A 132 -35.75 23.49 -36.82
CA ILE A 132 -34.76 24.14 -37.69
C ILE A 132 -33.89 23.07 -38.34
N ALA A 133 -33.94 22.93 -39.66
CA ALA A 133 -33.08 22.06 -40.45
C ALA A 133 -32.28 22.87 -41.49
N ILE A 134 -30.95 22.84 -41.41
CA ILE A 134 -30.08 23.59 -42.32
C ILE A 134 -28.98 22.66 -42.85
N GLY A 135 -28.94 22.43 -44.16
CA GLY A 135 -27.97 21.57 -44.83
C GLY A 135 -28.62 20.48 -45.67
N THR A 136 -27.92 20.04 -46.72
CA THR A 136 -28.32 18.93 -47.60
C THR A 136 -28.59 17.67 -46.78
N SER A 137 -29.75 17.03 -46.98
CA SER A 137 -30.22 15.86 -46.21
C SER A 137 -30.43 16.08 -44.70
N ALA A 138 -30.39 17.32 -44.19
CA ALA A 138 -30.66 17.57 -42.77
C ALA A 138 -32.14 17.30 -42.44
N ASN A 139 -32.42 16.68 -41.29
CA ASN A 139 -33.75 16.24 -40.91
C ASN A 139 -34.04 16.54 -39.43
N SER A 140 -34.93 17.48 -39.17
CA SER A 140 -35.49 17.78 -37.86
C SER A 140 -36.97 17.43 -37.82
N ASN A 141 -37.31 16.24 -37.31
CA ASN A 141 -38.71 15.76 -37.27
C ASN A 141 -39.39 15.98 -35.89
N GLY A 142 -38.60 16.23 -34.84
CA GLY A 142 -39.10 16.49 -33.50
C GLY A 142 -39.52 17.95 -33.29
N ALA A 143 -40.51 18.21 -32.43
CA ALA A 143 -40.88 19.58 -32.09
C ALA A 143 -39.71 20.31 -31.40
N LYS A 144 -39.41 21.54 -31.84
CA LYS A 144 -38.28 22.37 -31.37
C LYS A 144 -36.92 21.70 -31.59
N ALA A 145 -36.84 20.73 -32.51
CA ALA A 145 -35.59 20.08 -32.88
C ALA A 145 -34.75 21.00 -33.77
N THR A 146 -33.43 20.93 -33.65
CA THR A 146 -32.48 21.69 -34.48
C THR A 146 -31.46 20.76 -35.09
N SER A 147 -31.35 20.70 -36.41
CA SER A 147 -30.33 19.95 -37.14
C SER A 147 -29.59 20.88 -38.11
N ILE A 148 -28.30 21.11 -37.91
CA ILE A 148 -27.47 21.99 -38.77
C ILE A 148 -26.25 21.21 -39.24
N GLY A 149 -26.12 21.02 -40.55
CA GLY A 149 -25.05 20.25 -41.20
C GLY A 149 -25.60 19.25 -42.21
N SER A 150 -24.76 18.83 -43.18
CA SER A 150 -25.16 17.80 -44.14
C SER A 150 -25.51 16.50 -43.41
N ASP A 151 -26.65 15.89 -43.73
CA ASP A 151 -27.09 14.62 -43.16
C ASP A 151 -27.30 14.66 -41.63
N ALA A 152 -27.38 15.84 -41.00
CA ALA A 152 -27.65 15.98 -39.57
C ALA A 152 -29.10 15.59 -39.24
N ILE A 153 -29.32 14.87 -38.14
CA ILE A 153 -30.64 14.32 -37.76
C ILE A 153 -30.97 14.71 -36.33
N ALA A 154 -32.12 15.36 -36.12
CA ALA A 154 -32.71 15.64 -34.82
C ALA A 154 -34.14 15.08 -34.76
N SER A 155 -34.32 13.92 -34.11
CA SER A 155 -35.53 13.08 -34.30
C SER A 155 -36.57 13.11 -33.17
N ASP A 156 -36.36 13.92 -32.13
CA ASP A 156 -37.30 13.98 -30.99
C ASP A 156 -37.35 15.41 -30.43
N GLN A 157 -38.25 15.65 -29.49
CA GLN A 157 -38.51 16.96 -28.92
C GLN A 157 -37.24 17.55 -28.27
N PHE A 158 -36.95 18.81 -28.57
CA PHE A 158 -35.78 19.56 -28.07
C PHE A 158 -34.40 18.98 -28.48
N ALA A 159 -34.36 18.01 -29.39
CA ALA A 159 -33.10 17.43 -29.85
C ALA A 159 -32.28 18.46 -30.65
N THR A 160 -30.96 18.51 -30.43
CA THR A 160 -30.04 19.41 -31.14
C THR A 160 -28.91 18.60 -31.77
N ALA A 161 -28.78 18.65 -33.10
CA ALA A 161 -27.72 18.05 -33.88
C ALA A 161 -26.96 19.13 -34.66
N LEU A 162 -25.67 19.31 -34.41
CA LEU A 162 -24.82 20.30 -35.07
C LEU A 162 -23.56 19.63 -35.62
N GLY A 163 -23.41 19.56 -36.94
CA GLY A 163 -22.29 18.94 -37.62
C GLY A 163 -22.76 17.96 -38.70
N GLY A 164 -21.88 17.68 -39.67
CA GLY A 164 -22.19 16.71 -40.72
C GLY A 164 -22.45 15.33 -40.12
N ARG A 165 -23.63 14.76 -40.37
CA ARG A 165 -24.08 13.47 -39.82
C ARG A 165 -24.08 13.40 -38.28
N ALA A 166 -24.27 14.54 -37.60
CA ALA A 166 -24.60 14.51 -36.17
C ALA A 166 -26.02 13.96 -35.98
N GLU A 167 -26.24 13.05 -35.03
CA GLU A 167 -27.52 12.38 -34.81
C GLU A 167 -27.97 12.52 -33.36
N ALA A 168 -28.96 13.37 -33.10
CA ALA A 168 -29.65 13.51 -31.81
C ALA A 168 -31.05 12.87 -31.91
N LYS A 169 -31.19 11.64 -31.42
CA LYS A 169 -32.37 10.79 -31.71
C LYS A 169 -33.40 10.68 -30.60
N ALA A 170 -33.08 11.16 -29.40
CA ALA A 170 -33.97 11.09 -28.22
C ALA A 170 -34.28 12.48 -27.66
N ARG A 171 -35.34 12.57 -26.86
CA ARG A 171 -35.81 13.82 -26.24
C ARG A 171 -34.68 14.55 -25.51
N GLY A 172 -34.48 15.82 -25.86
CA GLY A 172 -33.47 16.70 -25.25
C GLY A 172 -32.02 16.29 -25.51
N ALA A 173 -31.77 15.33 -26.40
CA ALA A 173 -30.42 14.90 -26.74
C ALA A 173 -29.66 16.00 -27.52
N THR A 174 -28.36 16.14 -27.27
CA THR A 174 -27.49 17.11 -27.94
C THR A 174 -26.31 16.39 -28.56
N ALA A 175 -26.17 16.45 -29.89
CA ALA A 175 -25.06 15.90 -30.66
C ALA A 175 -24.31 17.05 -31.37
N ILE A 176 -23.05 17.27 -31.04
CA ILE A 176 -22.23 18.36 -31.60
C ILE A 176 -20.91 17.81 -32.14
N GLY A 177 -20.66 18.06 -33.42
CA GLY A 177 -19.50 17.57 -34.16
C GLY A 177 -19.88 16.51 -35.18
N GLY A 178 -19.05 16.35 -36.21
CA GLY A 178 -19.33 15.43 -37.30
C GLY A 178 -19.37 13.98 -36.81
N TRP A 179 -20.41 13.24 -37.20
CA TRP A 179 -20.61 11.82 -36.84
C TRP A 179 -20.77 11.54 -35.34
N THR A 180 -21.29 12.49 -34.57
CA THR A 180 -21.66 12.27 -33.16
C THR A 180 -23.05 11.65 -33.06
N GLN A 181 -23.28 10.81 -32.05
CA GLN A 181 -24.57 10.14 -31.82
C GLN A 181 -25.01 10.32 -30.36
N ALA A 182 -26.10 11.04 -30.15
CA ALA A 182 -26.78 11.17 -28.86
C ALA A 182 -28.17 10.49 -28.95
N THR A 183 -28.26 9.26 -28.46
CA THR A 183 -29.45 8.40 -28.60
C THR A 183 -30.16 8.10 -27.29
N GLY A 184 -29.56 8.42 -26.14
CA GLY A 184 -30.22 8.38 -24.84
C GLY A 184 -30.99 9.67 -24.54
N GLN A 185 -32.01 9.60 -23.67
CA GLN A 185 -32.80 10.77 -23.27
C GLN A 185 -31.91 11.78 -22.52
N PHE A 186 -31.96 13.06 -22.90
CA PHE A 186 -31.09 14.12 -22.36
C PHE A 186 -29.58 13.84 -22.47
N ALA A 187 -29.17 12.95 -23.37
CA ALA A 187 -27.78 12.61 -23.57
C ALA A 187 -27.02 13.73 -24.32
N VAL A 188 -25.73 13.87 -24.04
CA VAL A 188 -24.86 14.87 -24.66
C VAL A 188 -23.66 14.18 -25.32
N ALA A 189 -23.53 14.28 -26.63
CA ALA A 189 -22.38 13.80 -27.39
C ALA A 189 -21.65 14.99 -28.05
N ILE A 190 -20.40 15.24 -27.70
CA ILE A 190 -19.59 16.34 -28.26
C ILE A 190 -18.24 15.82 -28.71
N GLY A 191 -17.87 16.03 -29.98
CA GLY A 191 -16.56 15.59 -30.47
C GLY A 191 -16.57 15.34 -31.97
N GLY A 192 -16.27 14.11 -32.35
CA GLY A 192 -16.32 13.72 -33.75
C GLY A 192 -15.62 12.40 -34.04
N SER A 193 -15.80 11.94 -35.27
CA SER A 193 -15.12 10.78 -35.83
C SER A 193 -13.98 11.20 -36.76
N ASP A 194 -12.96 10.37 -36.86
CA ASP A 194 -11.89 10.44 -37.86
C ASP A 194 -12.31 9.90 -39.24
N ARG A 195 -13.55 9.40 -39.38
CA ARG A 195 -13.99 8.73 -40.61
C ARG A 195 -14.69 9.67 -41.59
N PHE A 196 -14.10 9.82 -42.78
CA PHE A 196 -14.70 10.42 -43.97
C PHE A 196 -15.22 9.30 -44.90
N GLY A 197 -16.54 9.09 -45.01
CA GLY A 197 -17.09 8.22 -46.05
C GLY A 197 -18.52 7.75 -45.78
N ARG A 198 -19.36 7.80 -46.83
CA ARG A 198 -20.78 7.35 -46.81
C ARG A 198 -20.94 5.83 -46.95
N ASP A 199 -19.86 5.06 -47.12
CA ASP A 199 -19.98 3.69 -47.63
C ASP A 199 -19.86 2.62 -46.53
N ASN A 200 -20.92 1.80 -46.44
CA ASN A 200 -21.01 0.44 -45.88
C ASN A 200 -20.32 0.14 -44.55
N ASN A 201 -20.36 1.06 -43.58
CA ASN A 201 -19.68 0.85 -42.31
C ASN A 201 -20.59 0.21 -41.24
N THR A 202 -20.39 -1.09 -40.98
CA THR A 202 -21.05 -1.85 -39.90
C THR A 202 -20.77 -1.28 -38.51
N GLU A 203 -19.66 -0.57 -38.35
CA GLU A 203 -19.21 0.09 -37.10
C GLU A 203 -20.06 1.30 -36.67
N LEU A 204 -20.94 1.82 -37.53
CA LEU A 204 -21.86 2.90 -37.16
C LEU A 204 -23.11 2.38 -36.48
N ASN A 205 -23.53 1.14 -36.80
CA ASN A 205 -24.66 0.48 -36.17
C ASN A 205 -24.31 -0.07 -34.77
N ASP A 206 -23.01 -0.27 -34.47
CA ASP A 206 -22.52 -0.65 -33.14
C ASP A 206 -21.90 0.53 -32.35
N GLY A 207 -21.73 1.69 -33.00
CA GLY A 207 -21.22 2.91 -32.40
C GLY A 207 -19.71 2.96 -32.14
N SER A 208 -18.92 2.01 -32.65
CA SER A 208 -17.49 1.89 -32.38
C SER A 208 -16.62 3.02 -32.94
N GLY A 209 -17.09 3.76 -33.95
CA GLY A 209 -16.36 4.86 -34.59
C GLY A 209 -16.79 6.29 -34.23
N ALA A 210 -17.92 6.45 -33.54
CA ALA A 210 -18.54 7.73 -33.23
C ALA A 210 -18.26 8.17 -31.79
N THR A 211 -18.35 9.47 -31.50
CA THR A 211 -18.64 9.90 -30.12
C THR A 211 -20.09 9.53 -29.82
N LEU A 212 -20.33 8.62 -28.88
CA LEU A 212 -21.61 8.01 -28.62
C LEU A 212 -22.07 8.25 -27.18
N ALA A 213 -23.21 8.90 -27.01
CA ALA A 213 -23.94 9.02 -25.75
C ALA A 213 -25.30 8.32 -25.89
N SER A 214 -25.37 7.04 -25.50
CA SER A 214 -26.56 6.19 -25.69
C SER A 214 -27.31 5.85 -24.41
N GLY A 215 -26.70 6.08 -23.24
CA GLY A 215 -27.40 5.96 -21.96
C GLY A 215 -28.26 7.19 -21.67
N ASP A 216 -29.32 7.03 -20.89
CA ASP A 216 -30.12 8.18 -20.44
C ASP A 216 -29.29 9.08 -19.53
N ARG A 217 -29.39 10.40 -19.72
CA ARG A 217 -28.61 11.42 -18.99
C ARG A 217 -27.09 11.20 -19.08
N SER A 218 -26.62 10.50 -20.12
CA SER A 218 -25.20 10.24 -20.36
C SER A 218 -24.51 11.41 -21.06
N THR A 219 -23.21 11.58 -20.81
CA THR A 219 -22.39 12.60 -21.48
C THR A 219 -21.13 11.97 -22.04
N ALA A 220 -20.94 12.05 -23.36
CA ALA A 220 -19.72 11.63 -24.07
C ALA A 220 -19.05 12.83 -24.73
N ILE A 221 -17.82 13.16 -24.31
CA ILE A 221 -17.04 14.29 -24.85
C ILE A 221 -15.67 13.80 -25.28
N GLY A 222 -15.34 13.95 -26.56
CA GLY A 222 -14.06 13.56 -27.14
C GLY A 222 -14.18 12.57 -28.29
N ARG A 223 -13.12 12.46 -29.08
CA ARG A 223 -13.07 11.57 -30.26
C ARG A 223 -13.28 10.12 -29.80
N ARG A 224 -14.33 9.46 -30.32
CA ARG A 224 -14.72 8.08 -29.97
C ARG A 224 -15.00 7.85 -28.49
N ALA A 225 -15.33 8.89 -27.72
CA ALA A 225 -15.82 8.71 -26.36
C ALA A 225 -17.19 7.98 -26.39
N LYS A 226 -17.39 7.04 -25.47
CA LYS A 226 -18.59 6.20 -25.40
C LYS A 226 -19.18 6.22 -23.99
N ALA A 227 -20.35 6.83 -23.85
CA ALA A 227 -21.15 6.84 -22.63
C ALA A 227 -22.45 6.05 -22.88
N SER A 228 -22.46 4.76 -22.56
CA SER A 228 -23.59 3.87 -22.87
C SER A 228 -24.38 3.38 -21.66
N GLY A 229 -23.85 3.56 -20.44
CA GLY A 229 -24.63 3.38 -19.21
C GLY A 229 -25.47 4.62 -18.91
N ASN A 230 -26.56 4.45 -18.17
CA ASN A 230 -27.35 5.59 -17.68
C ASN A 230 -26.55 6.41 -16.67
N ASP A 231 -26.77 7.72 -16.65
CA ASP A 231 -26.17 8.66 -15.70
C ASP A 231 -24.62 8.64 -15.74
N THR A 232 -24.04 8.42 -16.92
CA THR A 232 -22.59 8.27 -17.12
C THR A 232 -21.89 9.53 -17.65
N LEU A 233 -20.57 9.60 -17.42
CA LEU A 233 -19.68 10.60 -18.00
C LEU A 233 -18.47 9.92 -18.65
N ALA A 234 -18.32 10.02 -19.97
CA ALA A 234 -17.12 9.65 -20.72
C ALA A 234 -16.47 10.91 -21.30
N PHE A 235 -15.30 11.31 -20.78
CA PHE A 235 -14.58 12.49 -21.22
C PHE A 235 -13.16 12.14 -21.63
N GLY A 236 -12.81 12.32 -22.90
CA GLY A 236 -11.48 12.02 -23.42
C GLY A 236 -11.53 11.21 -24.71
N THR A 237 -10.38 11.06 -25.36
CA THR A 237 -10.28 10.26 -26.58
C THR A 237 -10.40 8.77 -26.23
N ASN A 238 -11.34 8.06 -26.86
CA ASN A 238 -11.67 6.65 -26.56
C ASN A 238 -12.03 6.40 -25.07
N ALA A 239 -12.51 7.40 -24.33
CA ALA A 239 -13.01 7.16 -22.97
C ALA A 239 -14.30 6.33 -23.03
N GLU A 240 -14.43 5.30 -22.18
CA GLU A 240 -15.58 4.39 -22.16
C GLU A 240 -16.22 4.34 -20.77
N ALA A 241 -17.42 4.89 -20.64
CA ALA A 241 -18.27 4.76 -19.45
C ALA A 241 -19.50 3.93 -19.81
N THR A 242 -19.45 2.62 -19.55
CA THR A 242 -20.52 1.67 -19.96
C THR A 242 -21.32 1.11 -18.80
N GLY A 243 -20.80 1.19 -17.57
CA GLY A 243 -21.56 0.90 -16.35
C GLY A 243 -22.53 2.02 -15.98
N VAL A 244 -23.65 1.71 -15.32
CA VAL A 244 -24.56 2.75 -14.78
C VAL A 244 -23.84 3.58 -13.71
N ASP A 245 -24.06 4.89 -13.66
CA ASP A 245 -23.39 5.85 -12.77
C ASP A 245 -21.85 5.91 -12.93
N ALA A 246 -21.30 5.38 -14.03
CA ALA A 246 -19.87 5.29 -14.23
C ALA A 246 -19.25 6.61 -14.74
N VAL A 247 -17.98 6.84 -14.37
CA VAL A 247 -17.19 8.00 -14.79
C VAL A 247 -15.88 7.54 -15.42
N ALA A 248 -15.68 7.81 -16.70
CA ALA A 248 -14.42 7.61 -17.41
C ALA A 248 -13.87 8.97 -17.86
N PHE A 249 -12.74 9.40 -17.31
CA PHE A 249 -12.12 10.69 -17.62
C PHE A 249 -10.67 10.50 -18.02
N GLY A 250 -10.33 10.65 -19.29
CA GLY A 250 -8.96 10.52 -19.82
C GLY A 250 -8.91 9.69 -21.09
N THR A 251 -7.75 9.71 -21.75
CA THR A 251 -7.54 8.92 -22.98
C THR A 251 -7.55 7.42 -22.66
N ASN A 252 -8.43 6.66 -23.32
CA ASN A 252 -8.67 5.23 -23.08
C ASN A 252 -9.00 4.89 -21.61
N ALA A 253 -9.59 5.81 -20.85
CA ALA A 253 -10.13 5.49 -19.53
C ALA A 253 -11.36 4.57 -19.71
N ASN A 254 -11.42 3.46 -18.97
CA ASN A 254 -12.51 2.48 -19.04
C ASN A 254 -13.17 2.30 -17.67
N ALA A 255 -14.43 2.73 -17.55
CA ALA A 255 -15.29 2.51 -16.41
C ALA A 255 -16.51 1.68 -16.86
N SER A 256 -16.37 0.35 -16.81
CA SER A 256 -17.30 -0.57 -17.47
C SER A 256 -18.34 -1.24 -16.58
N ILE A 257 -18.30 -0.99 -15.27
CA ILE A 257 -19.19 -1.64 -14.29
C ILE A 257 -19.92 -0.58 -13.45
N LEU A 258 -21.05 -0.96 -12.85
CA LEU A 258 -21.88 -0.12 -11.98
C LEU A 258 -21.03 0.72 -11.01
N LYS A 259 -21.22 2.05 -11.04
CA LYS A 259 -20.59 3.05 -10.15
C LYS A 259 -19.05 3.07 -10.21
N SER A 260 -18.43 2.54 -11.27
CA SER A 260 -16.97 2.56 -11.39
C SER A 260 -16.46 3.91 -11.87
N ILE A 261 -15.27 4.29 -11.40
CA ILE A 261 -14.63 5.58 -11.68
C ILE A 261 -13.22 5.30 -12.21
N ALA A 262 -12.94 5.72 -13.43
CA ALA A 262 -11.64 5.63 -14.08
C ALA A 262 -11.17 7.03 -14.48
N ILE A 263 -10.08 7.53 -13.88
CA ILE A 263 -9.55 8.88 -14.11
C ILE A 263 -8.08 8.80 -14.49
N GLY A 264 -7.79 9.16 -15.73
CA GLY A 264 -6.48 9.28 -16.34
C GLY A 264 -6.26 8.29 -17.47
N LYS A 265 -5.04 8.25 -18.02
CA LYS A 265 -4.74 7.53 -19.26
C LYS A 265 -4.65 6.01 -19.03
N ASN A 266 -5.33 5.23 -19.88
CA ASN A 266 -5.30 3.76 -19.85
C ASN A 266 -5.69 3.17 -18.47
N THR A 267 -6.64 3.79 -17.79
CA THR A 267 -7.17 3.34 -16.49
C THR A 267 -8.32 2.36 -16.67
N GLN A 268 -8.37 1.30 -15.86
CA GLN A 268 -9.30 0.17 -16.02
C GLN A 268 -10.08 -0.09 -14.72
N ALA A 269 -11.23 0.58 -14.56
CA ALA A 269 -12.15 0.40 -13.44
C ALA A 269 -13.23 -0.64 -13.80
N THR A 270 -12.85 -1.92 -13.69
CA THR A 270 -13.65 -3.08 -14.11
C THR A 270 -14.24 -3.87 -12.94
N GLY A 271 -14.17 -3.34 -11.72
CA GLY A 271 -14.91 -3.83 -10.55
C GLY A 271 -16.13 -2.94 -10.26
N GLU A 272 -17.20 -3.50 -9.69
CA GLU A 272 -18.35 -2.71 -9.23
C GLU A 272 -17.93 -1.73 -8.13
N ALA A 273 -18.37 -0.48 -8.23
CA ALA A 273 -18.01 0.62 -7.32
C ALA A 273 -16.48 0.78 -7.12
N SER A 274 -15.69 0.42 -8.14
CA SER A 274 -14.23 0.54 -8.08
C SER A 274 -13.76 1.95 -8.49
N ILE A 275 -12.62 2.36 -7.97
CA ILE A 275 -11.99 3.64 -8.23
C ILE A 275 -10.59 3.40 -8.77
N VAL A 276 -10.27 3.99 -9.92
CA VAL A 276 -8.96 3.94 -10.55
C VAL A 276 -8.52 5.35 -10.91
N ILE A 277 -7.38 5.78 -10.40
CA ILE A 277 -6.84 7.13 -10.65
C ILE A 277 -5.34 7.04 -10.97
N GLY A 278 -4.94 7.53 -12.14
CA GLY A 278 -3.53 7.66 -12.53
C GLY A 278 -3.32 7.55 -14.04
N SER A 279 -2.08 7.34 -14.45
CA SER A 279 -1.73 7.02 -15.84
C SER A 279 -0.88 5.76 -15.91
N ASP A 280 -1.07 4.98 -16.98
CA ASP A 280 -0.11 3.94 -17.34
C ASP A 280 1.31 4.49 -17.50
N ASP A 281 2.29 3.61 -17.39
CA ASP A 281 3.68 3.86 -17.72
C ASP A 281 4.22 2.68 -18.53
N HIS A 282 5.26 2.94 -19.32
CA HIS A 282 5.94 1.93 -20.12
C HIS A 282 6.42 0.74 -19.27
N ILE A 283 6.80 0.95 -18.01
CA ILE A 283 7.39 -0.06 -17.13
C ILE A 283 6.31 -0.94 -16.49
N TYR A 284 5.25 -0.33 -15.94
CA TYR A 284 4.28 -1.03 -15.08
C TYR A 284 2.95 -1.40 -15.77
N GLY A 285 2.70 -0.84 -16.97
CA GLY A 285 1.51 -1.08 -17.76
C GLY A 285 0.27 -0.36 -17.24
N GLU A 286 -0.91 -0.95 -17.50
CA GLU A 286 -2.21 -0.39 -17.11
C GLU A 286 -2.41 -0.32 -15.58
N ILE A 287 -3.24 0.63 -15.16
CA ILE A 287 -3.71 0.74 -13.78
C ILE A 287 -5.09 0.11 -13.71
N LYS A 288 -5.32 -0.76 -12.73
CA LYS A 288 -6.51 -1.62 -12.73
C LYS A 288 -7.10 -1.83 -11.35
N ALA A 289 -8.41 -1.66 -11.25
CA ALA A 289 -9.20 -2.18 -10.15
C ALA A 289 -10.28 -3.12 -10.72
N SER A 290 -10.05 -4.43 -10.60
CA SER A 290 -11.07 -5.45 -10.90
C SER A 290 -11.82 -5.91 -9.65
N SER A 291 -11.36 -5.50 -8.47
CA SER A 291 -12.00 -5.78 -7.19
C SER A 291 -13.31 -5.00 -7.04
N ARG A 292 -14.38 -5.66 -6.56
CA ARG A 292 -15.61 -4.96 -6.15
C ARG A 292 -15.29 -4.05 -4.96
N GLN A 293 -15.65 -2.76 -5.04
CA GLN A 293 -15.23 -1.71 -4.11
C GLN A 293 -13.69 -1.56 -4.03
N GLY A 294 -12.99 -1.89 -5.11
CA GLY A 294 -11.53 -1.77 -5.20
C GLY A 294 -11.06 -0.35 -5.42
N ILE A 295 -9.89 0.00 -4.88
CA ILE A 295 -9.27 1.31 -5.10
C ILE A 295 -7.85 1.10 -5.64
N ALA A 296 -7.55 1.61 -6.82
CA ALA A 296 -6.21 1.61 -7.41
C ALA A 296 -5.78 3.05 -7.75
N ILE A 297 -4.80 3.58 -7.04
CA ILE A 297 -4.34 4.97 -7.22
C ILE A 297 -2.83 4.99 -7.42
N GLY A 298 -2.37 5.56 -8.54
CA GLY A 298 -0.95 5.66 -8.90
C GLY A 298 -0.56 4.82 -10.11
N THR A 299 0.57 5.17 -10.71
CA THR A 299 1.09 4.52 -11.93
C THR A 299 1.31 3.02 -11.74
N GLY A 300 0.64 2.19 -12.55
CA GLY A 300 0.71 0.73 -12.46
C GLY A 300 0.05 0.09 -11.23
N ALA A 301 -0.68 0.86 -10.39
CA ALA A 301 -1.35 0.31 -9.22
C ALA A 301 -2.44 -0.70 -9.59
N LYS A 302 -2.56 -1.80 -8.83
CA LYS A 302 -3.45 -2.94 -9.13
C LYS A 302 -4.20 -3.41 -7.88
N ALA A 303 -5.52 -3.20 -7.86
CA ALA A 303 -6.44 -3.74 -6.88
C ALA A 303 -7.26 -4.88 -7.50
N THR A 304 -6.75 -6.12 -7.37
CA THR A 304 -7.25 -7.28 -8.13
C THR A 304 -7.85 -8.39 -7.28
N GLY A 305 -7.84 -8.26 -5.95
CA GLY A 305 -8.55 -9.19 -5.07
C GLY A 305 -10.05 -9.22 -5.33
N ALA A 306 -10.77 -10.26 -4.90
CA ALA A 306 -12.18 -10.43 -5.25
C ALA A 306 -13.06 -9.24 -4.83
N THR A 307 -12.85 -8.73 -3.60
CA THR A 307 -13.60 -7.60 -3.04
C THR A 307 -12.73 -6.74 -2.13
N GLN A 308 -12.98 -5.43 -2.10
CA GLN A 308 -12.44 -4.47 -1.13
C GLN A 308 -10.89 -4.40 -1.08
N ALA A 309 -10.22 -4.64 -2.20
CA ALA A 309 -8.77 -4.47 -2.30
C ALA A 309 -8.39 -2.99 -2.49
N VAL A 310 -7.38 -2.50 -1.76
CA VAL A 310 -6.89 -1.12 -1.83
C VAL A 310 -5.41 -1.12 -2.20
N ALA A 311 -5.07 -0.52 -3.34
CA ALA A 311 -3.70 -0.36 -3.84
C ALA A 311 -3.42 1.14 -4.09
N ILE A 312 -2.50 1.74 -3.33
CA ILE A 312 -2.18 3.17 -3.43
C ILE A 312 -0.65 3.34 -3.52
N GLY A 313 -0.17 3.86 -4.63
CA GLY A 313 1.25 4.09 -4.90
C GLY A 313 1.69 3.47 -6.22
N PRO A 314 2.83 3.91 -6.79
CA PRO A 314 3.36 3.32 -8.01
C PRO A 314 3.62 1.81 -7.83
N ASP A 315 3.15 0.99 -8.77
CA ASP A 315 3.25 -0.50 -8.72
C ASP A 315 2.79 -1.13 -7.39
N ALA A 316 1.89 -0.47 -6.65
CA ALA A 316 1.25 -1.07 -5.49
C ALA A 316 0.27 -2.16 -5.95
N ILE A 317 0.36 -3.36 -5.39
CA ILE A 317 -0.49 -4.51 -5.73
C ILE A 317 -1.22 -5.00 -4.49
N ALA A 318 -2.55 -4.99 -4.54
CA ALA A 318 -3.44 -5.58 -3.56
C ALA A 318 -4.24 -6.69 -4.25
N SER A 319 -3.76 -7.94 -4.12
CA SER A 319 -4.32 -9.10 -4.84
C SER A 319 -5.18 -10.01 -3.97
N GLY A 320 -5.10 -9.88 -2.64
CA GLY A 320 -6.01 -10.58 -1.73
C GLY A 320 -7.35 -9.88 -1.57
N THR A 321 -8.37 -10.63 -1.20
CA THR A 321 -9.68 -10.12 -0.75
C THR A 321 -9.48 -9.28 0.51
N GLN A 322 -10.08 -8.08 0.58
CA GLN A 322 -9.92 -7.15 1.71
C GLN A 322 -8.45 -6.79 2.02
N SER A 323 -7.56 -6.84 1.02
CA SER A 323 -6.14 -6.51 1.19
C SER A 323 -5.87 -5.02 1.02
N THR A 324 -4.87 -4.50 1.74
CA THR A 324 -4.43 -3.10 1.68
C THR A 324 -2.94 -3.00 1.38
N SER A 325 -2.58 -2.38 0.27
CA SER A 325 -1.22 -2.19 -0.21
C SER A 325 -0.97 -0.70 -0.45
N ILE A 326 -0.10 -0.07 0.35
CA ILE A 326 0.16 1.37 0.30
C ILE A 326 1.66 1.66 0.26
N GLY A 327 2.09 2.37 -0.78
CA GLY A 327 3.47 2.77 -1.03
C GLY A 327 4.04 2.18 -2.32
N ASN A 328 5.24 2.61 -2.70
CA ASN A 328 5.86 2.20 -3.96
C ASN A 328 6.23 0.71 -3.96
N ASN A 329 5.83 -0.03 -4.98
CA ASN A 329 6.14 -1.45 -5.13
C ASN A 329 5.73 -2.25 -3.87
N THR A 330 4.55 -2.03 -3.31
CA THR A 330 4.04 -2.79 -2.14
C THR A 330 3.12 -3.94 -2.58
N ARG A 331 3.08 -5.04 -1.83
CA ARG A 331 2.37 -6.28 -2.20
C ARG A 331 1.58 -6.88 -1.05
N ALA A 332 0.29 -6.56 -0.96
CA ALA A 332 -0.64 -7.26 -0.08
C ALA A 332 -1.22 -8.47 -0.84
N THR A 333 -0.54 -9.61 -0.72
CA THR A 333 -0.82 -10.79 -1.59
C THR A 333 -1.88 -11.73 -1.05
N GLY A 334 -2.02 -11.81 0.27
CA GLY A 334 -3.02 -12.68 0.90
C GLY A 334 -4.31 -11.96 1.26
N ASP A 335 -5.34 -12.73 1.59
CA ASP A 335 -6.63 -12.21 2.04
C ASP A 335 -6.50 -11.51 3.40
N SER A 336 -7.26 -10.43 3.61
CA SER A 336 -7.21 -9.59 4.82
C SER A 336 -5.81 -9.12 5.21
N SER A 337 -4.92 -8.94 4.24
CA SER A 337 -3.51 -8.60 4.47
C SER A 337 -3.22 -7.10 4.35
N ILE A 338 -2.19 -6.64 5.04
CA ILE A 338 -1.75 -5.23 5.04
C ILE A 338 -0.27 -5.16 4.67
N ALA A 339 0.07 -4.38 3.64
CA ALA A 339 1.44 -4.05 3.24
C ALA A 339 1.58 -2.53 3.10
N ILE A 340 2.32 -1.89 4.00
CA ILE A 340 2.53 -0.42 4.00
C ILE A 340 4.01 -0.12 4.05
N GLY A 341 4.55 0.57 3.03
CA GLY A 341 5.97 0.91 3.02
C GLY A 341 6.52 1.21 1.63
N GLY A 342 7.55 0.47 1.23
CA GLY A 342 8.25 0.73 -0.02
C GLY A 342 9.45 -0.20 -0.22
N ASP A 343 10.19 0.06 -1.30
CA ASP A 343 11.32 -0.74 -1.76
C ASP A 343 12.64 0.05 -1.87
N ASP A 344 12.64 1.34 -1.50
CA ASP A 344 13.79 2.28 -1.47
C ASP A 344 14.97 1.88 -0.54
N TRP A 345 15.08 0.60 -0.21
CA TRP A 345 16.14 -0.03 0.56
C TRP A 345 17.54 0.31 0.04
N ASN A 346 17.73 0.33 -1.28
CA ASN A 346 19.01 0.67 -1.89
C ASN A 346 19.36 2.15 -1.79
N ILE A 347 18.36 3.03 -1.87
CA ILE A 347 18.54 4.48 -1.83
C ILE A 347 18.88 4.91 -0.41
N VAL A 348 18.13 4.44 0.59
CA VAL A 348 18.38 4.80 1.98
C VAL A 348 19.72 4.27 2.47
N ARG A 349 20.16 3.11 1.95
CA ARG A 349 21.41 2.43 2.32
C ARG A 349 22.63 3.36 2.37
N THR A 350 22.77 4.25 1.39
CA THR A 350 23.95 5.09 1.20
C THR A 350 23.84 6.49 1.83
N LYS A 351 22.69 6.82 2.44
CA LYS A 351 22.53 8.09 3.16
C LYS A 351 23.37 8.09 4.44
N GLN A 352 23.84 9.27 4.85
CA GLN A 352 24.62 9.46 6.08
C GLN A 352 23.70 9.69 7.29
N VAL A 353 24.16 9.25 8.47
CA VAL A 353 23.49 9.45 9.76
C VAL A 353 24.42 10.28 10.66
N GLU A 354 24.12 11.56 10.83
CA GLU A 354 24.95 12.51 11.60
C GLU A 354 25.16 12.04 13.05
N ALA A 355 24.09 11.61 13.73
CA ALA A 355 24.15 11.11 15.10
C ALA A 355 25.02 9.85 15.28
N ALA A 356 25.36 9.15 14.19
CA ALA A 356 26.26 8.00 14.19
C ALA A 356 27.66 8.35 13.66
N GLY A 357 28.06 9.63 13.71
CA GLY A 357 29.36 10.09 13.22
C GLY A 357 29.46 10.08 11.69
N ASN A 358 28.37 10.41 10.99
CA ASN A 358 28.25 10.44 9.53
C ASN A 358 28.47 9.08 8.83
N LYS A 359 28.36 7.97 9.56
CA LYS A 359 28.27 6.63 8.97
C LYS A 359 27.09 6.52 8.02
N GLN A 360 27.22 5.69 6.99
CA GLN A 360 26.13 5.37 6.10
C GLN A 360 25.11 4.46 6.79
N VAL A 361 23.84 4.53 6.37
CA VAL A 361 22.75 3.76 6.97
C VAL A 361 23.04 2.26 7.01
N HIS A 362 23.70 1.67 6.00
CA HIS A 362 24.05 0.24 6.06
C HIS A 362 25.04 -0.13 7.15
N GLU A 363 25.97 0.77 7.44
CA GLU A 363 26.98 0.57 8.50
C GLU A 363 26.29 0.66 9.85
N VAL A 364 25.43 1.67 10.04
CA VAL A 364 24.61 1.81 11.25
C VAL A 364 23.66 0.62 11.43
N PHE A 365 23.02 0.16 10.36
CA PHE A 365 22.16 -1.03 10.38
C PHE A 365 22.96 -2.26 10.84
N GLN A 366 24.17 -2.46 10.31
CA GLN A 366 25.00 -3.59 10.70
C GLN A 366 25.46 -3.51 12.15
N GLU A 367 25.78 -2.31 12.65
CA GLU A 367 26.14 -2.09 14.05
C GLU A 367 24.97 -2.33 15.00
N LEU A 368 23.74 -1.96 14.62
CA LEU A 368 22.56 -2.13 15.47
C LEU A 368 22.00 -3.56 15.47
N THR A 369 22.14 -4.27 14.35
CA THR A 369 21.46 -5.55 14.12
C THR A 369 22.39 -6.76 14.07
N GLY A 370 23.69 -6.54 13.88
CA GLY A 370 24.65 -7.60 13.55
C GLY A 370 24.51 -8.16 12.13
N MET A 371 23.64 -7.59 11.30
CA MET A 371 23.34 -8.09 9.96
C MET A 371 23.77 -7.10 8.87
N LYS A 372 24.24 -7.60 7.73
CA LYS A 372 24.57 -6.72 6.60
C LYS A 372 23.29 -6.23 5.92
N MET A 373 23.15 -4.90 5.75
CA MET A 373 22.10 -4.30 4.91
C MET A 373 22.44 -4.49 3.43
N ARG A 374 22.14 -5.67 2.87
CA ARG A 374 22.54 -6.03 1.49
C ARG A 374 21.84 -5.15 0.46
N ALA A 375 22.58 -4.74 -0.56
CA ALA A 375 22.01 -4.13 -1.75
C ALA A 375 21.14 -5.16 -2.50
N ASP A 376 20.00 -4.71 -3.02
CA ASP A 376 19.18 -5.50 -3.94
C ASP A 376 19.77 -5.38 -5.35
N SER A 377 20.33 -6.46 -5.90
CA SER A 377 20.97 -6.48 -7.24
C SER A 377 20.16 -7.36 -8.19
N GLY A 378 19.58 -6.78 -9.26
CA GLY A 378 18.86 -7.52 -10.33
C GLY A 378 17.32 -7.36 -10.34
N SER A 379 16.81 -6.13 -10.12
CA SER A 379 15.42 -5.81 -9.77
C SER A 379 14.30 -6.49 -10.59
N THR A 380 13.60 -7.42 -9.96
CA THR A 380 12.12 -7.45 -9.96
C THR A 380 11.71 -7.06 -8.55
N PHE A 381 11.64 -5.74 -8.30
CA PHE A 381 11.50 -5.12 -6.98
C PHE A 381 10.58 -5.96 -6.08
N LYS A 382 11.07 -6.52 -4.97
CA LYS A 382 10.24 -7.13 -3.90
C LYS A 382 10.24 -6.17 -2.71
N GLY A 383 9.31 -5.22 -2.71
CA GLY A 383 9.07 -4.25 -1.64
C GLY A 383 8.28 -4.89 -0.50
N THR A 384 7.71 -4.05 0.36
CA THR A 384 6.91 -4.50 1.51
C THR A 384 5.84 -5.50 1.08
N THR A 385 5.83 -6.69 1.68
CA THR A 385 4.99 -7.81 1.25
C THR A 385 4.31 -8.51 2.42
N SER A 386 3.02 -8.82 2.30
CA SER A 386 2.24 -9.58 3.28
C SER A 386 1.48 -10.77 2.66
N ALA A 387 1.35 -11.85 3.42
CA ALA A 387 0.53 -13.05 3.13
C ALA A 387 -0.84 -12.98 3.86
N ASP A 388 -1.59 -14.09 3.91
CA ASP A 388 -2.96 -14.11 4.45
C ASP A 388 -3.01 -13.69 5.92
N ALA A 389 -3.95 -12.77 6.22
CA ALA A 389 -4.14 -12.15 7.52
C ALA A 389 -2.84 -11.59 8.15
N ALA A 390 -1.84 -11.27 7.32
CA ALA A 390 -0.55 -10.80 7.78
C ALA A 390 -0.40 -9.28 7.64
N VAL A 391 0.46 -8.71 8.48
CA VAL A 391 0.73 -7.27 8.52
C VAL A 391 2.22 -7.02 8.28
N ALA A 392 2.56 -6.30 7.21
CA ALA A 392 3.91 -5.85 6.89
C ALA A 392 3.94 -4.31 6.85
N VAL A 393 4.70 -3.69 7.74
CA VAL A 393 4.84 -2.23 7.80
C VAL A 393 6.31 -1.83 7.87
N GLY A 394 6.75 -0.99 6.94
CA GLY A 394 8.14 -0.52 6.82
C GLY A 394 8.78 -0.88 5.48
N VAL A 395 9.85 -0.17 5.11
CA VAL A 395 10.59 -0.42 3.86
C VAL A 395 11.14 -1.84 3.88
N LYS A 396 10.85 -2.64 2.85
CA LYS A 396 11.23 -4.07 2.77
C LYS A 396 10.71 -4.95 3.92
N ALA A 397 9.67 -4.55 4.67
CA ALA A 397 9.07 -5.45 5.65
C ALA A 397 8.41 -6.67 4.96
N TYR A 398 8.64 -7.86 5.50
CA TYR A 398 8.30 -9.13 4.84
C TYR A 398 7.53 -10.05 5.80
N ALA A 399 6.20 -10.03 5.74
CA ALA A 399 5.31 -10.86 6.56
C ALA A 399 4.71 -12.00 5.71
N LYS A 400 5.45 -13.10 5.53
CA LYS A 400 5.02 -14.23 4.70
C LYS A 400 4.37 -15.38 5.47
N GLY A 401 4.52 -15.41 6.79
CA GLY A 401 3.72 -16.33 7.59
C GLY A 401 2.25 -15.92 7.53
N VAL A 402 1.34 -16.88 7.43
CA VAL A 402 -0.08 -16.61 7.65
C VAL A 402 -0.25 -16.11 9.09
N LEU A 403 -1.11 -15.10 9.33
CA LEU A 403 -1.29 -14.43 10.63
C LEU A 403 -0.02 -13.74 11.18
N SER A 404 1.02 -13.55 10.37
CA SER A 404 2.29 -12.99 10.85
C SER A 404 2.29 -11.46 10.89
N THR A 405 3.16 -10.89 11.72
CA THR A 405 3.38 -9.43 11.82
C THR A 405 4.85 -9.10 11.64
N ALA A 406 5.18 -8.24 10.68
CA ALA A 406 6.52 -7.68 10.47
C ALA A 406 6.44 -6.15 10.51
N PHE A 407 7.00 -5.54 11.55
CA PHE A 407 6.95 -4.10 11.77
C PHE A 407 8.35 -3.49 11.93
N GLY A 408 8.81 -2.79 10.90
CA GLY A 408 10.10 -2.10 10.84
C GLY A 408 10.80 -2.24 9.50
N SER A 409 11.83 -1.43 9.25
CA SER A 409 12.61 -1.54 8.03
C SER A 409 13.39 -2.85 7.98
N GLY A 410 13.22 -3.63 6.90
CA GLY A 410 13.89 -4.90 6.69
C GLY A 410 13.52 -6.01 7.68
N THR A 411 12.38 -5.89 8.38
CA THR A 411 11.88 -6.96 9.24
C THR A 411 11.35 -8.14 8.44
N SER A 412 11.47 -9.34 9.00
CA SER A 412 10.98 -10.58 8.39
C SER A 412 10.20 -11.41 9.41
N ALA A 413 8.94 -11.73 9.11
CA ALA A 413 8.13 -12.67 9.86
C ALA A 413 7.63 -13.76 8.90
N THR A 414 8.28 -14.93 8.93
CA THR A 414 8.03 -16.02 7.96
C THR A 414 7.37 -17.24 8.57
N GLY A 415 7.42 -17.40 9.89
CA GLY A 415 6.69 -18.46 10.58
C GLY A 415 5.19 -18.17 10.69
N LEU A 416 4.38 -19.23 10.79
CA LEU A 416 2.94 -19.13 11.01
C LEU A 416 2.65 -18.41 12.34
N GLY A 417 1.91 -17.29 12.30
CA GLY A 417 1.63 -16.48 13.48
C GLY A 417 2.86 -15.82 14.13
N ALA A 418 4.00 -15.77 13.42
CA ALA A 418 5.24 -15.19 13.94
C ALA A 418 5.17 -13.65 13.98
N SER A 419 5.88 -13.04 14.93
CA SER A 419 5.89 -11.59 15.12
C SER A 419 7.31 -11.03 15.19
N ALA A 420 7.66 -10.11 14.28
CA ALA A 420 8.95 -9.42 14.24
C ALA A 420 8.76 -7.91 14.39
N PHE A 421 9.34 -7.33 15.44
CA PHE A 421 9.24 -5.90 15.77
C PHE A 421 10.62 -5.25 15.88
N GLY A 422 10.88 -4.21 15.09
CA GLY A 422 12.11 -3.42 15.11
C GLY A 422 13.03 -3.70 13.92
N VAL A 423 13.86 -2.72 13.55
CA VAL A 423 14.69 -2.77 12.31
C VAL A 423 15.48 -4.08 12.19
N GLY A 424 15.26 -4.82 11.09
CA GLY A 424 15.93 -6.10 10.85
C GLY A 424 15.56 -7.25 11.80
N ALA A 425 14.50 -7.14 12.61
CA ALA A 425 14.04 -8.28 13.41
C ALA A 425 13.55 -9.44 12.50
N GLU A 426 13.85 -10.69 12.89
CA GLU A 426 13.60 -11.89 12.10
C GLU A 426 12.89 -12.99 12.93
N ALA A 427 11.57 -13.09 12.79
CA ALA A 427 10.77 -14.15 13.40
C ALA A 427 10.50 -15.26 12.38
N SER A 428 11.39 -16.26 12.34
CA SER A 428 11.39 -17.31 11.31
C SER A 428 10.74 -18.63 11.72
N LYS A 429 10.25 -18.74 12.96
CA LYS A 429 9.62 -19.95 13.51
C LYS A 429 8.15 -19.70 13.80
N ASP A 430 7.34 -20.75 13.76
CA ASP A 430 5.92 -20.64 14.03
C ASP A 430 5.65 -20.12 15.44
N LYS A 431 4.75 -19.15 15.58
CA LYS A 431 4.32 -18.51 16.84
C LYS A 431 5.44 -17.79 17.59
N SER A 432 6.62 -17.64 16.99
CA SER A 432 7.77 -17.02 17.65
C SER A 432 7.69 -15.50 17.63
N VAL A 433 8.35 -14.86 18.59
CA VAL A 433 8.45 -13.40 18.67
C VAL A 433 9.91 -12.97 18.63
N ALA A 434 10.27 -12.11 17.69
CA ALA A 434 11.55 -11.40 17.67
C ALA A 434 11.30 -9.91 17.95
N ILE A 435 11.86 -9.39 19.05
CA ILE A 435 11.66 -7.99 19.46
C ILE A 435 12.99 -7.26 19.62
N GLY A 436 13.11 -6.10 18.95
CA GLY A 436 14.32 -5.28 18.93
C GLY A 436 15.15 -5.46 17.66
N ALA A 437 16.05 -4.50 17.42
CA ALA A 437 16.83 -4.44 16.19
C ALA A 437 17.68 -5.70 15.98
N GLY A 438 17.55 -6.37 14.83
CA GLY A 438 18.30 -7.59 14.50
C GLY A 438 18.00 -8.83 15.34
N SER A 439 17.04 -8.75 16.27
CA SER A 439 16.62 -9.90 17.07
C SER A 439 16.13 -11.01 16.17
N ASN A 440 16.40 -12.27 16.51
CA ASN A 440 15.94 -13.39 15.68
C ASN A 440 15.50 -14.59 16.51
N THR A 441 14.68 -15.43 15.87
CA THR A 441 14.24 -16.71 16.42
C THR A 441 14.77 -17.86 15.57
N SER A 442 16.00 -17.81 15.07
CA SER A 442 16.52 -18.83 14.14
C SER A 442 16.67 -20.22 14.78
N THR A 443 16.81 -20.29 16.11
CA THR A 443 16.80 -21.52 16.91
C THR A 443 15.38 -21.88 17.35
N ASN A 444 15.15 -23.10 17.86
CA ASN A 444 13.86 -23.48 18.43
C ASN A 444 13.83 -23.28 19.94
N ALA A 445 12.62 -23.19 20.49
CA ALA A 445 12.42 -23.30 21.93
C ALA A 445 12.78 -24.72 22.39
N THR A 446 13.38 -24.83 23.58
CA THR A 446 13.79 -26.11 24.16
C THR A 446 13.00 -26.34 25.43
N ALA A 447 12.33 -27.48 25.53
CA ALA A 447 11.71 -27.93 26.77
C ALA A 447 12.80 -28.43 27.72
N VAL A 448 13.18 -27.60 28.70
CA VAL A 448 14.17 -27.98 29.72
C VAL A 448 13.43 -28.60 30.90
N THR A 449 13.60 -29.91 31.11
CA THR A 449 12.96 -30.66 32.22
C THR A 449 13.95 -31.05 33.31
N ILE A 450 15.26 -31.06 32.98
CA ILE A 450 16.37 -31.42 33.85
C ILE A 450 17.56 -30.50 33.55
N ALA A 451 18.31 -30.09 34.58
CA ALA A 451 19.58 -29.39 34.44
C ALA A 451 20.57 -29.89 35.50
N THR A 452 21.82 -30.12 35.13
CA THR A 452 22.87 -30.53 36.07
C THR A 452 23.92 -29.44 36.20
N VAL A 453 24.22 -29.02 37.43
CA VAL A 453 25.23 -28.01 37.75
C VAL A 453 26.09 -28.55 38.89
N ASN A 454 27.40 -28.68 38.67
CA ASN A 454 28.36 -29.19 39.66
C ASN A 454 27.89 -30.51 40.30
N ASP A 455 27.55 -31.51 39.47
CA ASP A 455 27.05 -32.84 39.85
C ASP A 455 25.70 -32.87 40.59
N VAL A 456 25.08 -31.71 40.84
CA VAL A 456 23.71 -31.62 41.36
C VAL A 456 22.72 -31.55 40.21
N THR A 457 21.78 -32.48 40.18
CA THR A 457 20.73 -32.53 39.17
C THR A 457 19.43 -31.92 39.68
N TYR A 458 18.98 -30.86 39.02
CA TYR A 458 17.69 -30.20 39.20
C TYR A 458 16.70 -30.78 38.19
N SER A 459 15.48 -31.06 38.64
CA SER A 459 14.42 -31.63 37.79
C SER A 459 13.06 -31.05 38.16
N SER A 460 12.01 -31.42 37.43
CA SER A 460 10.62 -31.02 37.69
C SER A 460 10.35 -29.52 37.51
N PHE A 461 10.97 -28.90 36.50
CA PHE A 461 10.69 -27.52 36.14
C PHE A 461 9.24 -27.34 35.62
N ALA A 462 8.57 -26.29 36.10
CA ALA A 462 7.23 -25.90 35.63
C ALA A 462 7.26 -25.32 34.20
N GLY A 463 6.08 -25.18 33.57
CA GLY A 463 5.95 -24.49 32.28
C GLY A 463 6.47 -25.24 31.05
N THR A 464 6.78 -26.53 31.17
CA THR A 464 7.30 -27.35 30.05
C THR A 464 6.20 -27.92 29.14
N ALA A 465 4.93 -27.81 29.55
CA ALA A 465 3.79 -28.21 28.74
C ALA A 465 3.66 -27.30 27.49
N HIS A 466 3.44 -27.91 26.32
CA HIS A 466 3.24 -27.21 25.04
C HIS A 466 4.39 -26.33 24.53
N ILE A 467 5.63 -26.57 24.99
CA ILE A 467 6.82 -26.01 24.34
C ILE A 467 7.03 -26.75 23.01
N THR A 468 6.67 -26.09 21.91
CA THR A 468 6.79 -26.57 20.54
C THR A 468 7.83 -25.75 19.78
N GLU A 469 8.10 -26.11 18.52
CA GLU A 469 8.90 -25.26 17.63
C GLU A 469 8.39 -23.81 17.64
N GLY A 470 9.31 -22.87 17.83
CA GLY A 470 9.03 -21.44 17.88
C GLY A 470 8.36 -20.91 19.15
N SER A 471 8.05 -21.72 20.17
CA SER A 471 7.50 -21.27 21.48
C SER A 471 8.51 -20.42 22.30
N GLN A 472 8.91 -19.26 21.78
CA GLN A 472 9.94 -18.39 22.36
C GLN A 472 9.72 -16.91 22.02
N VAL A 473 10.27 -16.06 22.89
CA VAL A 473 10.48 -14.64 22.63
C VAL A 473 11.98 -14.37 22.64
N SER A 474 12.52 -13.86 21.54
CA SER A 474 13.92 -13.45 21.43
C SER A 474 14.03 -11.92 21.45
N VAL A 475 14.83 -11.41 22.38
CA VAL A 475 15.13 -9.97 22.51
C VAL A 475 16.47 -9.58 21.84
N GLY A 476 17.12 -10.51 21.15
CA GLY A 476 18.43 -10.26 20.55
C GLY A 476 18.90 -11.32 19.55
N ARG A 477 20.19 -11.28 19.25
CA ARG A 477 20.93 -12.24 18.43
C ARG A 477 22.24 -12.55 19.15
N VAL A 478 22.85 -13.70 18.86
CA VAL A 478 24.18 -14.04 19.38
C VAL A 478 25.18 -12.93 19.10
N GLY A 479 25.86 -12.43 20.13
CA GLY A 479 26.79 -11.28 20.08
C GLY A 479 26.12 -9.90 20.13
N TYR A 480 24.79 -9.85 20.14
CA TYR A 480 23.95 -8.66 20.20
C TYR A 480 22.79 -8.89 21.20
N GLU A 481 23.13 -9.47 22.35
CA GLU A 481 22.21 -9.72 23.44
C GLU A 481 21.74 -8.41 24.09
N ARG A 482 20.56 -8.46 24.70
CA ARG A 482 19.97 -7.31 25.38
C ARG A 482 19.66 -7.63 26.83
N GLN A 483 19.76 -6.61 27.67
CA GLN A 483 19.27 -6.67 29.03
C GLN A 483 17.75 -6.40 29.01
N ILE A 484 17.01 -7.18 29.79
CA ILE A 484 15.62 -6.87 30.13
C ILE A 484 15.66 -6.08 31.44
N LYS A 485 15.20 -4.83 31.42
CA LYS A 485 15.20 -3.92 32.58
C LYS A 485 13.80 -3.76 33.14
N HIS A 486 13.71 -3.34 34.41
CA HIS A 486 12.45 -3.10 35.12
C HIS A 486 11.56 -4.34 35.26
N VAL A 487 12.18 -5.52 35.39
CA VAL A 487 11.50 -6.77 35.72
C VAL A 487 11.15 -6.75 37.21
N ALA A 488 9.85 -6.68 37.53
CA ALA A 488 9.35 -6.84 38.90
C ALA A 488 9.72 -8.24 39.45
N PRO A 489 9.75 -8.44 40.78
CA PRO A 489 10.00 -9.77 41.32
C PRO A 489 8.96 -10.79 40.82
N GLY A 490 9.43 -11.93 40.30
CA GLY A 490 8.55 -13.03 39.88
C GLY A 490 8.08 -13.89 41.05
N GLU A 491 7.08 -14.74 40.85
CA GLU A 491 6.67 -15.71 41.87
C GLU A 491 7.80 -16.70 42.22
N ILE A 492 7.99 -17.00 43.51
CA ILE A 492 8.93 -18.02 44.00
C ILE A 492 8.14 -19.20 44.57
N SER A 493 7.82 -20.18 43.72
CA SER A 493 7.11 -21.41 44.08
C SER A 493 7.49 -22.56 43.13
N ALA A 494 7.11 -23.80 43.47
CA ALA A 494 7.41 -24.97 42.62
C ALA A 494 6.68 -24.96 41.26
N THR A 495 5.63 -24.14 41.11
CA THR A 495 4.80 -24.04 39.90
C THR A 495 5.03 -22.75 39.12
N SER A 496 5.92 -21.87 39.58
CA SER A 496 6.16 -20.55 38.97
C SER A 496 6.72 -20.66 37.54
N THR A 497 6.23 -19.78 36.66
CA THR A 497 6.73 -19.61 35.28
C THR A 497 7.25 -18.19 35.03
N ASP A 498 7.45 -17.40 36.09
CA ASP A 498 7.86 -16.00 35.99
C ASP A 498 9.37 -15.84 35.81
N ALA A 499 9.77 -14.72 35.22
CA ALA A 499 11.17 -14.31 35.22
C ALA A 499 11.59 -13.85 36.62
N ILE A 500 12.67 -14.42 37.15
CA ILE A 500 13.29 -13.98 38.41
C ILE A 500 14.20 -12.77 38.15
N ASN A 501 14.08 -11.74 38.98
CA ASN A 501 14.93 -10.55 38.87
C ASN A 501 16.17 -10.61 39.77
N GLY A 502 17.07 -9.63 39.61
CA GLY A 502 18.33 -9.59 40.36
C GLY A 502 18.18 -9.47 41.88
N SER A 503 17.11 -8.83 42.39
CA SER A 503 16.90 -8.69 43.85
C SER A 503 16.57 -10.04 44.51
N GLN A 504 15.81 -10.89 43.82
CA GLN A 504 15.47 -12.22 44.30
C GLN A 504 16.71 -13.13 44.30
N LEU A 505 17.50 -13.10 43.23
CA LEU A 505 18.77 -13.83 43.20
C LEU A 505 19.76 -13.32 44.26
N TYR A 506 19.79 -12.00 44.49
CA TYR A 506 20.60 -11.40 45.55
C TYR A 506 20.20 -11.88 46.94
N HIS A 507 18.90 -12.05 47.23
CA HIS A 507 18.44 -12.64 48.49
C HIS A 507 18.92 -14.09 48.69
N VAL A 508 18.94 -14.91 47.64
CA VAL A 508 19.49 -16.28 47.73
C VAL A 508 21.00 -16.25 47.93
N ALA A 509 21.71 -15.41 47.18
CA ALA A 509 23.15 -15.26 47.29
C ALA A 509 23.59 -14.76 48.68
N SER A 510 22.83 -13.83 49.28
CA SER A 510 23.12 -13.34 50.63
C SER A 510 22.91 -14.42 51.70
N GLN A 511 21.88 -15.26 51.56
CA GLN A 511 21.68 -16.39 52.46
C GLN A 511 22.79 -17.45 52.32
N ALA A 512 23.22 -17.76 51.10
CA ALA A 512 24.32 -18.69 50.85
C ALA A 512 25.68 -18.16 51.36
N ALA A 513 25.82 -16.84 51.46
CA ALA A 513 27.03 -16.20 52.01
C ALA A 513 27.10 -16.22 53.54
N ASN A 514 26.00 -16.55 54.23
CA ASN A 514 25.99 -16.66 55.68
C ASN A 514 26.86 -17.84 56.13
N PRO A 515 27.79 -17.64 57.09
CA PRO A 515 28.61 -18.73 57.58
C PRO A 515 27.81 -19.69 58.47
N LEU A 516 28.22 -20.95 58.48
CA LEU A 516 27.90 -21.85 59.59
C LEU A 516 28.66 -21.37 60.83
N LYS A 517 27.97 -21.33 61.97
CA LYS A 517 28.51 -20.90 63.25
C LYS A 517 28.66 -22.09 64.18
N PHE A 518 29.83 -22.26 64.76
CA PHE A 518 30.16 -23.34 65.70
C PHE A 518 30.65 -22.73 67.01
N ASP A 519 29.90 -22.95 68.10
CA ASP A 519 30.29 -22.55 69.44
C ASP A 519 30.94 -23.72 70.18
N GLY A 520 31.89 -23.40 71.05
CA GLY A 520 32.42 -24.32 72.06
C GLY A 520 32.01 -23.88 73.46
N ASP A 521 32.33 -24.69 74.47
CA ASP A 521 32.00 -24.40 75.88
C ASP A 521 32.61 -23.08 76.39
N ARG A 522 33.70 -22.60 75.75
CA ARG A 522 34.38 -21.32 76.00
C ARG A 522 34.98 -20.78 74.70
N GLY A 523 35.28 -19.48 74.67
CA GLY A 523 35.91 -18.80 73.52
C GLY A 523 34.91 -18.05 72.63
N THR A 524 35.36 -17.63 71.44
CA THR A 524 34.53 -16.93 70.45
C THR A 524 33.99 -17.90 69.40
N THR A 525 32.76 -17.66 68.92
CA THR A 525 32.12 -18.43 67.84
C THR A 525 33.03 -18.57 66.61
N VAL A 526 33.18 -19.80 66.12
CA VAL A 526 33.90 -20.08 64.88
C VAL A 526 32.93 -20.01 63.71
N GLU A 527 33.14 -19.06 62.82
CA GLU A 527 32.35 -18.91 61.60
C GLU A 527 33.07 -19.54 60.41
N ARG A 528 32.37 -20.39 59.65
CA ARG A 528 32.86 -21.00 58.41
C ARG A 528 31.86 -20.82 57.27
N LYS A 529 32.29 -20.10 56.23
CA LYS A 529 31.56 -19.97 54.98
C LYS A 529 31.57 -21.28 54.20
N LEU A 530 30.57 -21.48 53.35
CA LEU A 530 30.53 -22.59 52.40
C LEU A 530 31.82 -22.65 51.58
N GLY A 531 32.34 -23.86 51.37
CA GLY A 531 33.61 -24.11 50.68
C GLY A 531 34.87 -24.03 51.55
N ASN A 532 34.80 -23.46 52.76
CA ASN A 532 35.94 -23.42 53.67
C ASN A 532 35.98 -24.63 54.60
N THR A 533 37.17 -25.20 54.80
CA THR A 533 37.37 -26.30 55.74
C THR A 533 37.29 -25.83 57.19
N LEU A 534 36.39 -26.44 57.98
CA LEU A 534 36.46 -26.43 59.44
C LEU A 534 37.44 -27.51 59.88
N ASN A 535 38.56 -27.11 60.49
CA ASN A 535 39.47 -28.07 61.09
C ASN A 535 38.99 -28.38 62.51
N VAL A 536 38.51 -29.61 62.73
CA VAL A 536 38.23 -30.12 64.07
C VAL A 536 39.41 -31.01 64.45
N LYS A 537 40.28 -30.50 65.33
CA LYS A 537 41.51 -31.18 65.76
C LYS A 537 41.54 -31.24 67.28
N GLY A 538 42.00 -32.37 67.83
CA GLY A 538 42.60 -32.36 69.17
C GLY A 538 43.89 -31.54 69.09
N GLY A 539 44.11 -30.59 70.00
CA GLY A 539 45.16 -29.59 69.84
C GLY A 539 46.59 -30.16 69.84
N ALA A 540 47.23 -30.28 68.66
CA ALA A 540 48.70 -30.25 68.44
C ALA A 540 49.07 -30.29 66.92
N ILE A 541 50.32 -29.91 66.56
CA ILE A 541 50.95 -30.06 65.22
C ILE A 541 52.32 -30.76 65.39
N GLY A 542 52.51 -31.97 64.82
CA GLY A 542 53.75 -32.79 64.90
C GLY A 542 53.49 -34.31 64.78
N THR A 543 54.54 -35.15 64.75
CA THR A 543 54.43 -36.62 64.80
C THR A 543 53.95 -37.05 66.19
N LEU A 544 52.74 -37.60 66.28
CA LEU A 544 51.96 -37.64 67.51
C LEU A 544 52.42 -38.72 68.51
N THR A 545 53.06 -38.28 69.58
CA THR A 545 52.74 -38.71 70.95
C THR A 545 52.37 -37.44 71.70
N ASP A 546 51.07 -37.22 71.93
CA ASP A 546 50.42 -36.19 72.78
C ASP A 546 49.26 -35.43 72.06
N ASN A 547 48.01 -35.34 72.55
CA ASN A 547 47.47 -35.78 73.84
C ASN A 547 45.98 -36.17 73.80
N ASN A 548 45.74 -37.37 74.31
CA ASN A 548 44.52 -38.12 74.62
C ASN A 548 43.36 -38.16 73.63
N ILE A 549 42.99 -37.11 72.90
CA ILE A 549 41.84 -37.16 71.98
C ILE A 549 42.27 -36.89 70.54
N GLY A 550 42.15 -37.90 69.69
CA GLY A 550 42.33 -37.80 68.24
C GLY A 550 40.98 -37.63 67.53
N VAL A 551 40.98 -36.85 66.44
CA VAL A 551 39.84 -36.76 65.51
C VAL A 551 40.25 -37.40 64.19
N VAL A 552 39.60 -38.51 63.83
CA VAL A 552 39.90 -39.26 62.60
C VAL A 552 38.71 -39.14 61.66
N ALA A 553 38.93 -38.59 60.46
CA ALA A 553 37.92 -38.57 59.42
C ALA A 553 37.74 -39.97 58.81
N ASP A 554 36.50 -40.42 58.73
CA ASP A 554 36.09 -41.62 58.00
C ASP A 554 35.11 -41.21 56.91
N ASN A 555 35.65 -40.97 55.72
CA ASN A 555 34.89 -40.53 54.55
C ASN A 555 33.95 -41.63 54.02
N ALA A 556 34.21 -42.91 54.30
CA ALA A 556 33.34 -43.99 53.83
C ALA A 556 32.00 -43.98 54.59
N ASN A 557 32.02 -43.56 55.86
CA ASN A 557 30.84 -43.51 56.72
C ASN A 557 30.37 -42.07 57.03
N ASN A 558 31.00 -41.05 56.46
CA ASN A 558 30.72 -39.63 56.70
C ASN A 558 30.80 -39.22 58.19
N THR A 559 31.78 -39.74 58.94
CA THR A 559 31.95 -39.42 60.36
C THR A 559 33.31 -38.81 60.68
N LEU A 560 33.34 -38.00 61.75
CA LEU A 560 34.57 -37.62 62.45
C LEU A 560 34.60 -38.39 63.78
N GLY A 561 35.44 -39.44 63.85
CA GLY A 561 35.59 -40.25 65.04
C GLY A 561 36.46 -39.56 66.09
N LEU A 562 35.89 -39.26 67.26
CA LEU A 562 36.64 -38.79 68.43
C LEU A 562 37.12 -40.01 69.21
N LYS A 563 38.43 -40.20 69.29
CA LYS A 563 39.04 -41.40 69.89
C LYS A 563 39.94 -41.01 71.04
N LEU A 564 39.81 -41.70 72.17
CA LEU A 564 40.78 -41.63 73.25
C LEU A 564 42.05 -42.42 72.86
N ALA A 565 43.22 -41.91 73.20
CA ALA A 565 44.48 -42.60 73.00
C ALA A 565 44.52 -43.89 73.85
N GLN A 566 45.11 -44.95 73.31
CA GLN A 566 45.25 -46.23 74.03
C GLN A 566 46.15 -46.08 75.27
N ASN A 567 47.18 -45.25 75.17
CA ASN A 567 48.03 -44.85 76.29
C ASN A 567 47.74 -43.39 76.61
N VAL A 568 47.14 -43.15 77.77
CA VAL A 568 46.75 -41.81 78.23
C VAL A 568 47.90 -41.20 79.03
N ASN A 569 48.54 -40.17 78.49
CA ASN A 569 49.53 -39.37 79.20
C ASN A 569 48.87 -38.08 79.68
N LEU A 570 48.96 -37.79 80.98
CA LEU A 570 48.37 -36.59 81.59
C LEU A 570 49.42 -35.51 81.90
N GLY A 571 50.71 -35.79 81.65
CA GLY A 571 51.82 -34.88 81.96
C GLY A 571 52.04 -34.66 83.46
N ALA A 572 52.98 -33.77 83.80
CA ALA A 572 53.42 -33.54 85.19
C ALA A 572 52.34 -32.89 86.10
N THR A 573 51.38 -32.16 85.53
CA THR A 573 50.32 -31.45 86.26
C THR A 573 48.95 -32.11 86.14
N GLY A 574 48.80 -33.12 85.29
CA GLY A 574 47.55 -33.83 85.14
C GLY A 574 47.34 -34.88 86.24
N SER A 575 46.08 -35.23 86.48
CA SER A 575 45.72 -36.24 87.46
C SER A 575 44.44 -36.97 87.05
N LEU A 576 44.27 -38.18 87.58
CA LEU A 576 43.01 -38.91 87.59
C LEU A 576 42.46 -38.92 89.02
N GLN A 577 41.28 -38.33 89.21
CA GLN A 577 40.59 -38.33 90.49
C GLN A 577 39.42 -39.32 90.47
N THR A 578 39.37 -40.21 91.45
CA THR A 578 38.22 -41.10 91.67
C THR A 578 37.83 -41.08 93.15
N GLY A 579 36.75 -40.36 93.49
CA GLY A 579 36.39 -40.14 94.90
C GLY A 579 37.49 -39.39 95.67
N SER A 580 38.01 -39.98 96.75
CA SER A 580 39.14 -39.44 97.52
C SER A 580 40.53 -39.91 97.05
N THR A 581 40.61 -40.72 95.98
CA THR A 581 41.87 -41.25 95.44
C THR A 581 42.35 -40.37 94.28
N THR A 582 43.60 -39.95 94.35
CA THR A 582 44.31 -39.18 93.31
C THR A 582 45.45 -40.00 92.75
N ILE A 583 45.54 -40.09 91.42
CA ILE A 583 46.72 -40.58 90.70
C ILE A 583 47.31 -39.41 89.93
N ASN A 584 48.57 -39.08 90.20
CA ASN A 584 49.29 -37.96 89.58
C ASN A 584 50.77 -38.29 89.41
N ASP A 585 51.58 -37.30 89.01
CA ASP A 585 53.02 -37.48 88.83
C ASP A 585 53.74 -37.91 90.12
N ASP A 586 53.20 -37.63 91.31
CA ASP A 586 53.80 -38.04 92.58
C ASP A 586 53.52 -39.51 92.93
N GLY A 587 52.44 -40.11 92.42
CA GLY A 587 52.04 -41.49 92.64
C GLY A 587 50.54 -41.68 92.86
N VAL A 588 50.16 -42.54 93.81
CA VAL A 588 48.76 -42.82 94.18
C VAL A 588 48.54 -42.44 95.64
N ALA A 589 47.54 -41.61 95.92
CA ALA A 589 47.21 -41.19 97.29
C ALA A 589 45.71 -41.21 97.55
N ILE A 590 45.30 -41.67 98.74
CA ILE A 590 43.93 -41.52 99.25
C ILE A 590 43.94 -40.38 100.26
N THR A 591 43.13 -39.34 100.05
CA THR A 591 43.00 -38.23 101.00
C THR A 591 42.60 -38.75 102.38
N GLY A 592 43.44 -38.52 103.39
CA GLY A 592 43.23 -39.03 104.76
C GLY A 592 43.47 -40.54 104.94
N GLY A 593 44.11 -41.21 103.97
CA GLY A 593 44.40 -42.65 103.98
C GLY A 593 45.82 -43.00 103.51
N PRO A 594 46.04 -44.25 103.05
CA PRO A 594 47.33 -44.71 102.52
C PRO A 594 47.78 -43.99 101.24
N SER A 595 49.10 -43.97 100.99
CA SER A 595 49.70 -43.46 99.76
C SER A 595 50.92 -44.27 99.31
N ILE A 596 51.18 -44.26 98.00
CA ILE A 596 52.37 -44.78 97.35
C ILE A 596 52.91 -43.66 96.47
N THR A 597 53.99 -43.01 96.89
CA THR A 597 54.55 -41.85 96.18
C THR A 597 56.01 -42.08 95.82
N LYS A 598 56.59 -41.18 95.01
CA LYS A 598 58.04 -41.13 94.72
C LYS A 598 58.92 -41.14 95.98
N THR A 599 58.39 -40.67 97.12
CA THR A 599 59.10 -40.62 98.41
C THR A 599 58.88 -41.85 99.30
N GLY A 600 57.96 -42.76 98.96
CA GLY A 600 57.76 -44.03 99.67
C GLY A 600 56.30 -44.46 99.85
N ILE A 601 56.08 -45.51 100.64
CA ILE A 601 54.75 -46.03 100.98
C ILE A 601 54.36 -45.54 102.39
N SER A 602 53.18 -44.93 102.51
CA SER A 602 52.53 -44.62 103.79
C SER A 602 51.27 -45.46 103.96
N ALA A 603 51.16 -46.20 105.06
CA ALA A 603 49.96 -46.99 105.36
C ALA A 603 48.80 -46.16 105.95
N GLY A 604 48.98 -44.84 106.12
CA GLY A 604 47.94 -43.95 106.65
C GLY A 604 47.44 -44.36 108.04
N ASN A 605 48.33 -44.83 108.92
CA ASN A 605 48.03 -45.36 110.26
C ASN A 605 47.09 -46.58 110.30
N LYS A 606 47.06 -47.39 109.23
CA LYS A 606 46.36 -48.67 109.19
C LYS A 606 47.34 -49.85 109.16
N PRO A 607 46.97 -51.02 109.71
CA PRO A 607 47.79 -52.23 109.59
C PRO A 607 47.89 -52.69 108.12
N ILE A 608 49.08 -53.14 107.70
CA ILE A 608 49.27 -53.87 106.44
C ILE A 608 49.00 -55.35 106.72
N THR A 609 47.98 -55.91 106.08
CA THR A 609 47.52 -57.30 106.33
C THR A 609 47.93 -58.22 105.17
N ASN A 610 48.17 -59.50 105.45
CA ASN A 610 48.64 -60.52 104.47
C ASN A 610 50.02 -60.21 103.87
N VAL A 611 50.96 -59.78 104.72
CA VAL A 611 52.38 -59.54 104.35
C VAL A 611 53.16 -60.85 104.29
#